data_AF-A0A7J2H6W5-F1
#
_entry.id   AF-A0A7J2H6W5-F1
#
_cell.length_a   1.000
_cell.length_b   1.000
_cell.length_c   1.000
_cell.angle_alpha   90.00
_cell.angle_beta   90.00
_cell.angle_gamma   90.00
#
_symmetry.space_group_name_H-M   'P 1'
#
loop_
_entity.id
_entity.type
_entity.pdbx_description
1 polymer ?
#
loop_
_entity_poly.entity_id
_entity_poly.type
_entity_poly.pdbx_seq_one_letter_code
_entity_poly.pdbx_strand_id
1 'polypeptide(L)'
;MRYVYRHVLASGVPLGGLGTGSIEIRADGKIYEWHIFNNGPWSSRSGDRRAVYMKEDDMFFAIRTCPKGGHPVIRLLRAGSYELGGDPYTLPWVKPVEAIEFVGEPPLALLRYEDPALHVEVELEAFSPLIPGDVKNSSIPAAVFRFKLRNKREDEVEASLLVGVKNPFTALEGVAGVNEVKPGLPTLLIMRGEGVPPRHALEGGSMALTVVGEEVSYSAAVTKRKEALARLWVDLRADGAVSGPHRHVGEGDFYGILCTKLTLKPGEERVVAYVLTWFFPNHYDELGERLGHAYENWFASAED
;
A
#
# COMPACT_ATOMS: atom_id res chain seq x y z
N MET A 1 3.95 -23.74 26.75
CA MET A 1 3.18 -22.55 26.31
C MET A 1 1.83 -23.05 25.81
N ARG A 2 0.73 -22.38 26.15
CA ARG A 2 -0.63 -22.74 25.69
C ARG A 2 -1.07 -21.68 24.69
N TYR A 3 -1.56 -22.12 23.53
CA TYR A 3 -2.04 -21.24 22.47
C TYR A 3 -3.43 -21.68 22.01
N VAL A 4 -4.24 -20.71 21.59
CA VAL A 4 -5.50 -20.93 20.88
C VAL A 4 -5.32 -20.34 19.50
N TYR A 5 -5.35 -21.19 18.47
CA TYR A 5 -5.29 -20.77 17.07
C TYR A 5 -6.71 -20.51 16.58
N ARG A 6 -6.91 -19.38 15.86
CA ARG A 6 -8.15 -19.08 15.16
C ARG A 6 -7.83 -18.87 13.68
N HIS A 7 -8.51 -19.60 12.82
CA HIS A 7 -8.41 -19.47 11.38
C HIS A 7 -9.26 -18.27 10.92
N VAL A 8 -8.66 -17.37 10.12
CA VAL A 8 -9.37 -16.29 9.44
C VAL A 8 -9.62 -16.74 7.99
N LEU A 9 -10.77 -16.40 7.41
CA LEU A 9 -11.08 -16.72 6.02
C LEU A 9 -9.97 -16.21 5.09
N ALA A 10 -9.51 -17.07 4.18
CA ALA A 10 -8.48 -16.76 3.19
C ALA A 10 -9.08 -16.05 1.96
N SER A 11 -9.90 -15.03 2.18
CA SER A 11 -10.58 -14.24 1.15
C SER A 11 -10.86 -12.83 1.66
N GLY A 12 -10.99 -11.87 0.77
CA GLY A 12 -11.19 -10.47 1.08
C GLY A 12 -12.08 -9.77 0.06
N VAL A 13 -11.90 -8.46 -0.06
CA VAL A 13 -12.58 -7.64 -1.06
C VAL A 13 -11.58 -7.28 -2.16
N PRO A 14 -11.88 -7.58 -3.43
CA PRO A 14 -11.06 -7.15 -4.55
C PRO A 14 -11.24 -5.65 -4.79
N LEU A 15 -10.13 -4.95 -4.98
CA LEU A 15 -10.02 -3.54 -5.31
C LEU A 15 -9.41 -3.43 -6.72
N GLY A 16 -10.23 -2.99 -7.66
CA GLY A 16 -9.86 -2.66 -9.03
C GLY A 16 -11.10 -2.30 -9.83
N GLY A 17 -10.96 -1.42 -10.82
CA GLY A 17 -12.03 -1.11 -11.76
C GLY A 17 -12.33 -2.28 -12.70
N LEU A 18 -13.40 -2.12 -13.48
CA LEU A 18 -13.81 -3.06 -14.52
C LEU A 18 -12.69 -3.21 -15.57
N GLY A 19 -12.18 -4.44 -15.69
CA GLY A 19 -11.16 -4.80 -16.67
C GLY A 19 -9.75 -4.32 -16.36
N THR A 20 -9.49 -3.82 -15.14
CA THR A 20 -8.19 -3.25 -14.76
C THR A 20 -7.26 -4.24 -14.07
N GLY A 21 -7.72 -5.46 -13.81
CA GLY A 21 -7.13 -6.31 -12.76
C GLY A 21 -7.49 -5.80 -11.37
N SER A 22 -7.12 -6.54 -10.33
CA SER A 22 -7.44 -6.22 -8.95
C SER A 22 -6.31 -6.61 -7.98
N ILE A 23 -6.30 -5.97 -6.82
CA ILE A 23 -5.62 -6.42 -5.59
C ILE A 23 -6.68 -6.81 -4.56
N GLU A 24 -6.38 -7.67 -3.59
CA GLU A 24 -7.37 -8.10 -2.59
C GLU A 24 -6.95 -7.69 -1.17
N ILE A 25 -7.76 -6.88 -0.48
CA ILE A 25 -7.54 -6.60 0.94
C ILE A 25 -8.27 -7.63 1.79
N ARG A 26 -7.55 -8.28 2.73
CA ARG A 26 -8.11 -9.31 3.62
C ARG A 26 -8.22 -8.84 5.07
N ALA A 27 -8.90 -9.65 5.89
CA ALA A 27 -9.21 -9.35 7.28
C ALA A 27 -7.99 -9.23 8.20
N ASP A 28 -6.80 -9.66 7.76
CA ASP A 28 -5.55 -9.43 8.47
C ASP A 28 -4.89 -8.08 8.12
N GLY A 29 -5.51 -7.26 7.28
CA GLY A 29 -5.02 -5.94 6.85
C GLY A 29 -3.91 -5.99 5.81
N LYS A 30 -3.61 -7.16 5.23
CA LYS A 30 -2.63 -7.31 4.14
C LYS A 30 -3.30 -7.30 2.77
N ILE A 31 -2.48 -7.06 1.75
CA ILE A 31 -2.89 -7.01 0.35
C ILE A 31 -2.39 -8.26 -0.39
N TYR A 32 -3.33 -9.04 -0.91
CA TYR A 32 -3.12 -10.30 -1.61
C TYR A 32 -3.51 -10.21 -3.08
N GLU A 33 -3.32 -11.32 -3.82
CA GLU A 33 -3.83 -11.52 -5.18
C GLU A 33 -3.58 -10.34 -6.11
N TRP A 34 -2.31 -9.95 -6.23
CA TRP A 34 -1.89 -8.83 -7.08
C TRP A 34 -1.98 -9.22 -8.57
N HIS A 35 -3.20 -9.12 -9.12
CA HIS A 35 -3.55 -9.47 -10.50
C HIS A 35 -3.71 -8.24 -11.39
N ILE A 36 -2.99 -7.16 -11.08
CA ILE A 36 -2.99 -5.90 -11.83
C ILE A 36 -1.96 -5.89 -12.98
N PHE A 37 -1.16 -6.94 -13.11
CA PHE A 37 0.01 -6.99 -13.99
C PHE A 37 -0.17 -7.92 -15.20
N ASN A 38 -1.40 -8.13 -15.67
CA ASN A 38 -1.72 -9.14 -16.70
C ASN A 38 -1.34 -10.58 -16.30
N ASN A 39 -1.29 -10.84 -15.01
CA ASN A 39 -0.91 -12.12 -14.39
C ASN A 39 -2.08 -12.78 -13.66
N GLY A 40 -1.81 -13.98 -13.12
CA GLY A 40 -2.75 -14.70 -12.27
C GLY A 40 -3.57 -15.74 -13.03
N PRO A 41 -4.42 -16.52 -12.33
CA PRO A 41 -5.01 -17.75 -12.86
C PRO A 41 -5.85 -17.56 -14.12
N TRP A 42 -6.35 -16.34 -14.34
CA TRP A 42 -7.19 -15.95 -15.47
C TRP A 42 -6.44 -15.18 -16.56
N SER A 43 -5.11 -15.07 -16.47
CA SER A 43 -4.32 -14.42 -17.51
C SER A 43 -4.51 -15.11 -18.85
N SER A 44 -4.64 -14.29 -19.90
CA SER A 44 -4.78 -14.71 -21.27
C SER A 44 -3.60 -15.59 -21.68
N ARG A 45 -2.36 -15.23 -21.32
CA ARG A 45 -1.17 -16.03 -21.62
C ARG A 45 -0.91 -17.08 -20.56
N SER A 46 -0.85 -18.34 -20.96
CA SER A 46 -0.51 -19.46 -20.07
C SER A 46 0.78 -19.25 -19.26
N GLY A 47 1.79 -18.58 -19.82
CA GLY A 47 3.06 -18.28 -19.11
C GLY A 47 2.91 -17.31 -17.92
N ASP A 48 1.93 -16.41 -17.98
CA ASP A 48 1.71 -15.38 -16.95
C ASP A 48 0.77 -15.88 -15.83
N ARG A 49 0.12 -17.03 -16.02
CA ARG A 49 -0.87 -17.55 -15.06
C ARG A 49 -0.32 -17.90 -13.69
N ARG A 50 1.00 -18.09 -13.60
CA ARG A 50 1.72 -18.37 -12.35
C ARG A 50 2.69 -17.25 -11.95
N ALA A 51 2.71 -16.15 -12.70
CA ALA A 51 3.60 -15.05 -12.42
C ALA A 51 3.16 -14.30 -11.14
N VAL A 52 4.12 -14.11 -10.23
CA VAL A 52 3.92 -13.40 -8.96
C VAL A 52 4.95 -12.29 -8.88
N TYR A 53 4.49 -11.05 -8.98
CA TYR A 53 5.36 -9.86 -8.90
C TYR A 53 5.31 -9.19 -7.53
N MET A 54 4.21 -9.37 -6.79
CA MET A 54 3.97 -8.77 -5.47
C MET A 54 3.39 -9.82 -4.50
N LYS A 55 3.74 -9.71 -3.22
CA LYS A 55 3.35 -10.59 -2.11
C LYS A 55 2.66 -9.80 -0.99
N GLU A 56 2.18 -10.48 0.04
CA GLU A 56 1.43 -9.89 1.15
C GLU A 56 2.22 -8.90 2.03
N ASP A 57 3.55 -8.93 1.95
CA ASP A 57 4.44 -7.98 2.62
C ASP A 57 4.88 -6.83 1.70
N ASP A 58 4.54 -6.86 0.41
CA ASP A 58 4.97 -5.85 -0.58
C ASP A 58 4.17 -4.54 -0.53
N MET A 59 3.11 -4.48 0.28
CA MET A 59 2.45 -3.23 0.65
C MET A 59 2.04 -3.25 2.11
N PHE A 60 2.26 -2.15 2.81
CA PHE A 60 1.91 -2.04 4.22
C PHE A 60 1.54 -0.65 4.66
N PHE A 61 0.69 -0.60 5.68
CA PHE A 61 0.35 0.61 6.42
C PHE A 61 0.87 0.51 7.85
N ALA A 62 1.33 1.63 8.39
CA ALA A 62 1.73 1.75 9.78
C ALA A 62 1.28 3.09 10.33
N ILE A 63 1.02 3.15 11.63
CA ILE A 63 0.70 4.39 12.32
C ILE A 63 1.68 4.60 13.48
N ARG A 64 2.14 5.83 13.64
CA ARG A 64 2.74 6.34 14.88
C ARG A 64 1.76 7.30 15.53
N THR A 65 1.58 7.18 16.83
CA THR A 65 0.81 8.16 17.63
C THR A 65 1.63 8.61 18.83
N CYS A 66 1.64 9.91 19.11
CA CYS A 66 2.38 10.49 20.23
C CYS A 66 1.52 11.58 20.91
N PRO A 67 1.02 11.36 22.13
CA PRO A 67 0.32 12.39 22.88
C PRO A 67 1.31 13.44 23.36
N LYS A 68 0.81 14.66 23.59
CA LYS A 68 1.63 15.79 24.03
C LYS A 68 2.39 15.46 25.33
N GLY A 69 3.72 15.51 25.28
CA GLY A 69 4.59 15.21 26.43
C GLY A 69 4.64 13.72 26.82
N GLY A 70 4.04 12.83 26.04
CA GLY A 70 4.10 11.38 26.26
C GLY A 70 5.10 10.67 25.36
N HIS A 71 4.90 9.36 25.19
CA HIS A 71 5.78 8.51 24.40
C HIS A 71 5.10 8.02 23.12
N PRO A 72 5.86 7.89 22.01
CA PRO A 72 5.30 7.43 20.75
C PRO A 72 4.99 5.92 20.81
N VAL A 73 3.86 5.55 20.22
CA VAL A 73 3.45 4.17 19.96
C VAL A 73 3.40 3.96 18.45
N ILE A 74 4.01 2.87 17.98
CA ILE A 74 3.99 2.47 16.57
C ILE A 74 3.24 1.15 16.43
N ARG A 75 2.36 1.08 15.42
CA ARG A 75 1.69 -0.15 15.01
C ARG A 75 1.71 -0.34 13.50
N LEU A 76 1.97 -1.57 13.07
CA LEU A 76 1.63 -2.01 11.72
C LEU A 76 0.11 -2.24 11.70
N LEU A 77 -0.58 -1.65 10.73
CA LEU A 77 -2.04 -1.75 10.59
C LEU A 77 -2.41 -3.06 9.88
N ARG A 78 -2.09 -4.15 10.55
CA ARG A 78 -2.27 -5.55 10.14
C ARG A 78 -2.28 -6.43 11.40
N ALA A 79 -2.83 -7.64 11.29
CA ALA A 79 -2.79 -8.64 12.36
C ALA A 79 -1.74 -9.71 12.07
N GLY A 80 -1.04 -10.19 13.09
CA GLY A 80 -0.05 -11.25 12.93
C GLY A 80 1.10 -11.18 13.95
N SER A 81 2.23 -11.79 13.59
CA SER A 81 3.48 -11.71 14.35
C SER A 81 4.33 -10.52 13.93
N TYR A 82 5.43 -10.28 14.65
CA TYR A 82 6.46 -9.33 14.22
C TYR A 82 6.90 -9.59 12.77
N GLU A 83 6.88 -8.54 11.96
CA GLU A 83 7.26 -8.56 10.55
C GLU A 83 7.75 -7.17 10.14
N LEU A 84 8.14 -7.02 8.87
CA LEU A 84 8.63 -5.76 8.30
C LEU A 84 9.76 -5.13 9.12
N GLY A 85 10.68 -5.93 9.66
CA GLY A 85 11.82 -5.47 10.46
C GLY A 85 11.52 -5.31 11.95
N GLY A 86 10.25 -5.39 12.37
CA GLY A 86 9.90 -5.58 13.79
C GLY A 86 10.48 -6.88 14.32
N ASP A 87 10.90 -6.87 15.59
CA ASP A 87 11.56 -8.02 16.22
C ASP A 87 11.33 -7.97 17.74
N PRO A 88 10.89 -9.07 18.38
CA PRO A 88 10.59 -9.07 19.81
C PRO A 88 11.80 -8.79 20.72
N TYR A 89 13.02 -8.92 20.21
CA TYR A 89 14.25 -8.73 20.98
C TYR A 89 14.95 -7.41 20.66
N THR A 90 14.94 -6.95 19.40
CA THR A 90 15.66 -5.73 19.00
C THR A 90 14.74 -4.54 18.74
N LEU A 91 13.51 -4.75 18.27
CA LEU A 91 12.54 -3.71 17.97
C LEU A 91 11.13 -4.08 18.48
N PRO A 92 10.98 -4.37 19.79
CA PRO A 92 9.73 -4.88 20.34
C PRO A 92 8.59 -3.88 20.29
N TRP A 93 8.85 -2.61 19.98
CA TRP A 93 7.85 -1.55 19.89
C TRP A 93 7.26 -1.40 18.48
N VAL A 94 7.79 -2.10 17.47
CA VAL A 94 7.18 -2.22 16.15
C VAL A 94 6.35 -3.49 16.11
N LYS A 95 5.05 -3.37 16.41
CA LYS A 95 4.14 -4.51 16.49
C LYS A 95 2.97 -4.36 15.50
N PRO A 96 2.40 -5.45 14.99
CA PRO A 96 1.04 -5.46 14.47
C PRO A 96 0.03 -5.01 15.53
N VAL A 97 -1.15 -4.56 15.12
CA VAL A 97 -2.28 -4.31 16.03
C VAL A 97 -2.78 -5.62 16.64
N GLU A 98 -3.46 -5.55 17.78
CA GLU A 98 -3.94 -6.75 18.50
C GLU A 98 -5.06 -7.47 17.73
N ALA A 99 -5.98 -6.71 17.13
CA ALA A 99 -7.06 -7.25 16.32
C ALA A 99 -7.51 -6.30 15.21
N ILE A 100 -8.23 -6.85 14.24
CA ILE A 100 -8.89 -6.11 13.17
C ILE A 100 -10.32 -6.64 13.09
N GLU A 101 -11.28 -5.74 13.19
CA GLU A 101 -12.66 -6.01 12.76
C GLU A 101 -12.76 -5.69 11.27
N PHE A 102 -13.18 -6.66 10.47
CA PHE A 102 -13.29 -6.54 9.02
C PHE A 102 -14.75 -6.74 8.59
N VAL A 103 -15.29 -5.77 7.87
CA VAL A 103 -16.60 -5.84 7.23
C VAL A 103 -16.40 -5.69 5.71
N GLY A 104 -16.67 -6.77 4.98
CA GLY A 104 -16.58 -6.80 3.52
C GLY A 104 -17.95 -6.60 2.89
N GLU A 105 -18.14 -5.47 2.20
CA GLU A 105 -19.36 -5.10 1.48
C GLU A 105 -18.98 -4.63 0.07
N PRO A 106 -18.54 -5.54 -0.85
CA PRO A 106 -18.03 -5.15 -2.17
C PRO A 106 -18.95 -4.12 -2.86
N PRO A 107 -18.39 -2.99 -3.34
CA PRO A 107 -16.96 -2.70 -3.55
C PRO A 107 -16.20 -2.10 -2.35
N LEU A 108 -16.77 -2.10 -1.14
CA LEU A 108 -16.17 -1.53 0.06
C LEU A 108 -15.56 -2.62 0.96
N ALA A 109 -14.41 -2.32 1.54
CA ALA A 109 -13.83 -3.03 2.67
C ALA A 109 -13.65 -2.06 3.84
N LEU A 110 -14.26 -2.37 4.97
CA LEU A 110 -14.18 -1.55 6.18
C LEU A 110 -13.35 -2.31 7.22
N LEU A 111 -12.28 -1.68 7.69
CA LEU A 111 -11.39 -2.24 8.69
C LEU A 111 -11.34 -1.31 9.90
N ARG A 112 -11.58 -1.84 11.09
CA ARG A 112 -11.33 -1.14 12.35
C ARG A 112 -10.15 -1.81 13.05
N TYR A 113 -9.12 -1.03 13.35
CA TYR A 113 -7.92 -1.53 13.99
C TYR A 113 -8.03 -1.39 15.50
N GLU A 114 -7.94 -2.52 16.22
CA GLU A 114 -8.08 -2.58 17.67
C GLU A 114 -6.72 -2.78 18.33
N ASP A 115 -6.26 -1.76 19.05
CA ASP A 115 -5.07 -1.84 19.91
C ASP A 115 -5.21 -0.81 21.05
N PRO A 116 -5.30 -1.23 22.32
CA PRO A 116 -5.47 -0.32 23.45
C PRO A 116 -4.31 0.65 23.67
N ALA A 117 -3.12 0.40 23.10
CA ALA A 117 -1.98 1.30 23.23
C ALA A 117 -2.02 2.45 22.20
N LEU A 118 -2.86 2.37 21.16
CA LEU A 118 -3.03 3.48 20.23
C LEU A 118 -3.78 4.62 20.90
N HIS A 119 -3.25 5.84 20.72
CA HIS A 119 -3.84 7.05 21.29
C HIS A 119 -5.03 7.58 20.47
N VAL A 120 -5.27 7.01 19.28
CA VAL A 120 -6.33 7.39 18.35
C VAL A 120 -7.08 6.14 17.89
N GLU A 121 -8.37 6.27 17.56
CA GLU A 121 -9.04 5.26 16.75
C GLU A 121 -8.55 5.35 15.31
N VAL A 122 -8.38 4.18 14.69
CA VAL A 122 -7.98 4.06 13.29
C VAL A 122 -9.00 3.16 12.61
N GLU A 123 -9.65 3.69 11.58
CA GLU A 123 -10.53 2.97 10.68
C GLU A 123 -10.03 3.17 9.24
N LEU A 124 -10.17 2.15 8.41
CA LEU A 124 -9.88 2.19 6.98
C LEU A 124 -11.15 1.82 6.20
N GLU A 125 -11.54 2.70 5.28
CA GLU A 125 -12.44 2.38 4.18
C GLU A 125 -11.60 2.23 2.90
N ALA A 126 -11.54 1.01 2.36
CA ALA A 126 -10.84 0.71 1.12
C ALA A 126 -11.83 0.34 0.01
N PHE A 127 -11.68 0.94 -1.18
CA PHE A 127 -12.59 0.72 -2.29
C PHE A 127 -11.97 1.06 -3.64
N SER A 128 -12.63 0.60 -4.71
CA SER A 128 -12.41 1.07 -6.08
C SER A 128 -13.71 1.66 -6.63
N PRO A 129 -13.65 2.64 -7.54
CA PRO A 129 -14.85 3.24 -8.09
C PRO A 129 -15.58 2.20 -8.95
N LEU A 130 -16.75 1.73 -8.49
CA LEU A 130 -17.70 0.96 -9.28
C LEU A 130 -19.05 1.68 -9.24
N ILE A 131 -19.36 2.40 -10.30
CA ILE A 131 -20.49 3.33 -10.39
C ILE A 131 -21.47 2.80 -11.44
N PRO A 132 -22.69 2.37 -11.03
CA PRO A 132 -23.69 1.86 -11.96
C PRO A 132 -23.98 2.84 -13.10
N GLY A 133 -23.87 2.36 -14.35
CA GLY A 133 -24.13 3.17 -15.54
C GLY A 133 -22.97 4.07 -16.01
N ASP A 134 -21.88 4.15 -15.26
CA ASP A 134 -20.70 4.94 -15.63
C ASP A 134 -19.48 4.04 -15.87
N VAL A 135 -19.33 3.60 -17.12
CA VAL A 135 -18.25 2.68 -17.52
C VAL A 135 -16.87 3.32 -17.36
N LYS A 136 -16.72 4.59 -17.76
CA LYS A 136 -15.41 5.27 -17.72
C LYS A 136 -14.90 5.32 -16.29
N ASN A 137 -15.70 5.84 -15.36
CA ASN A 137 -15.27 5.98 -13.98
C ASN A 137 -15.21 4.62 -13.26
N SER A 138 -15.98 3.63 -13.70
CA SER A 138 -15.89 2.27 -13.18
C SER A 138 -14.67 1.49 -13.69
N SER A 139 -13.99 1.97 -14.74
CA SER A 139 -12.80 1.34 -15.33
C SER A 139 -11.51 2.06 -14.94
N ILE A 140 -11.52 2.90 -13.90
CA ILE A 140 -10.30 3.54 -13.40
C ILE A 140 -9.46 2.48 -12.65
N PRO A 141 -8.17 2.29 -13.02
CA PRO A 141 -7.28 1.32 -12.39
C PRO A 141 -6.73 1.85 -11.06
N ALA A 142 -7.61 1.94 -10.06
CA ALA A 142 -7.29 2.54 -8.77
C ALA A 142 -7.87 1.78 -7.57
N ALA A 143 -7.15 1.82 -6.46
CA ALA A 143 -7.61 1.46 -5.13
C ALA A 143 -7.41 2.65 -4.18
N VAL A 144 -8.48 3.05 -3.51
CA VAL A 144 -8.52 4.17 -2.57
C VAL A 144 -8.51 3.61 -1.15
N PHE A 145 -7.68 4.19 -0.27
CA PHE A 145 -7.55 3.83 1.14
C PHE A 145 -7.78 5.07 2.00
N ARG A 146 -9.00 5.23 2.52
CA ARG A 146 -9.39 6.35 3.38
C ARG A 146 -9.25 5.96 4.84
N PHE A 147 -8.21 6.48 5.49
CA PHE A 147 -7.99 6.31 6.91
C PHE A 147 -8.68 7.42 7.69
N LYS A 148 -9.54 7.03 8.61
CA LYS A 148 -10.22 7.90 9.54
C LYS A 148 -9.54 7.78 10.89
N LEU A 149 -8.99 8.90 11.37
CA LEU A 149 -8.24 9.00 12.61
C LEU A 149 -9.01 9.87 13.59
N ARG A 150 -9.34 9.32 14.77
CA ARG A 150 -10.07 10.05 15.80
C ARG A 150 -9.31 10.06 17.12
N ASN A 151 -9.04 11.25 17.66
CA ASN A 151 -8.42 11.38 18.96
C ASN A 151 -9.45 11.12 20.07
N LYS A 152 -9.20 10.08 20.87
CA LYS A 152 -10.04 9.68 22.02
C LYS A 152 -9.67 10.39 23.33
N ARG A 153 -8.58 11.13 23.34
CA ARG A 153 -8.00 11.71 24.55
C ARG A 153 -8.47 13.15 24.75
N GLU A 154 -8.17 13.65 25.94
CA GLU A 154 -8.43 15.04 26.34
C GLU A 154 -7.26 15.98 26.00
N ASP A 155 -6.13 15.43 25.53
CA ASP A 155 -4.94 16.14 25.07
C ASP A 155 -4.69 15.95 23.56
N GLU A 156 -3.90 16.85 22.97
CA GLU A 156 -3.50 16.78 21.56
C GLU A 156 -2.65 15.53 21.29
N VAL A 157 -2.89 14.88 20.15
CA VAL A 157 -2.13 13.73 19.68
C VAL A 157 -1.55 14.00 18.31
N GLU A 158 -0.24 13.87 18.19
CA GLU A 158 0.45 13.81 16.90
C GLU A 158 0.28 12.40 16.32
N ALA A 159 -0.18 12.30 15.07
CA ALA A 159 -0.33 11.05 14.35
C ALA A 159 0.44 11.11 13.03
N SER A 160 1.19 10.05 12.74
CA SER A 160 1.86 9.84 11.45
C SER A 160 1.36 8.56 10.85
N LEU A 161 0.75 8.65 9.67
CA LEU A 161 0.28 7.52 8.90
C LEU A 161 1.26 7.26 7.77
N LEU A 162 1.79 6.06 7.70
CA LEU A 162 2.82 5.64 6.76
C LEU A 162 2.27 4.54 5.85
N VAL A 163 2.60 4.63 4.57
CA VAL A 163 2.41 3.56 3.60
C VAL A 163 3.75 3.24 2.93
N GLY A 164 4.06 1.96 2.85
CA GLY A 164 5.18 1.43 2.08
C GLY A 164 4.68 0.50 0.99
N VAL A 165 5.21 0.64 -0.23
CA VAL A 165 4.89 -0.22 -1.36
C VAL A 165 6.15 -0.58 -2.15
N LYS A 166 6.32 -1.86 -2.45
CA LYS A 166 7.46 -2.35 -3.23
C LYS A 166 7.29 -1.91 -4.68
N ASN A 167 8.38 -1.53 -5.32
CA ASN A 167 8.40 -1.41 -6.77
C ASN A 167 8.21 -2.80 -7.43
N PRO A 168 7.15 -3.04 -8.23
CA PRO A 168 6.85 -4.38 -8.74
C PRO A 168 7.85 -4.86 -9.80
N PHE A 169 8.59 -3.95 -10.43
CA PHE A 169 9.55 -4.28 -11.49
C PHE A 169 10.81 -4.98 -10.96
N THR A 170 11.15 -4.78 -9.68
CA THR A 170 12.31 -5.44 -9.05
C THR A 170 12.12 -6.95 -8.89
N ALA A 171 10.91 -7.46 -9.11
CA ALA A 171 10.63 -8.89 -9.15
C ALA A 171 11.17 -9.58 -10.42
N LEU A 172 11.56 -8.82 -11.44
CA LEU A 172 12.16 -9.33 -12.66
C LEU A 172 13.69 -9.33 -12.56
N GLU A 173 14.31 -10.43 -12.98
CA GLU A 173 15.76 -10.54 -13.06
C GLU A 173 16.32 -9.59 -14.15
N GLY A 174 17.36 -8.83 -13.80
CA GLY A 174 18.02 -7.89 -14.71
C GLY A 174 17.21 -6.63 -15.06
N VAL A 175 16.13 -6.35 -14.33
CA VAL A 175 15.32 -5.14 -14.48
C VAL A 175 15.52 -4.24 -13.26
N ALA A 176 15.87 -2.98 -13.51
CA ALA A 176 15.97 -1.98 -12.45
C ALA A 176 14.59 -1.36 -12.19
N GLY A 177 14.17 -1.33 -10.93
CA GLY A 177 13.04 -0.52 -10.50
C GLY A 177 13.45 0.95 -10.41
N VAL A 178 12.54 1.84 -10.81
CA VAL A 178 12.68 3.29 -10.69
C VAL A 178 11.57 3.81 -9.79
N ASN A 179 11.93 4.40 -8.66
CA ASN A 179 11.02 5.16 -7.81
C ASN A 179 11.35 6.65 -7.89
N GLU A 180 10.34 7.48 -8.07
CA GLU A 180 10.47 8.94 -8.06
C GLU A 180 9.33 9.55 -7.25
N VAL A 181 9.68 10.38 -6.27
CA VAL A 181 8.73 11.15 -5.49
C VAL A 181 8.64 12.55 -6.06
N LYS A 182 7.43 12.95 -6.49
CA LYS A 182 7.09 14.32 -6.87
C LYS A 182 6.34 14.97 -5.70
N PRO A 183 7.01 15.80 -4.88
CA PRO A 183 6.33 16.53 -3.81
C PRO A 183 5.35 17.55 -4.40
N GLY A 184 4.25 17.77 -3.70
CA GLY A 184 3.19 18.68 -4.12
C GLY A 184 1.88 18.42 -3.39
N LEU A 185 0.80 19.03 -3.88
CA LEU A 185 -0.57 18.77 -3.44
C LEU A 185 -1.38 18.30 -4.65
N PRO A 186 -1.46 16.98 -4.91
CA PRO A 186 -0.98 15.88 -4.06
C PRO A 186 0.52 15.57 -4.19
N THR A 187 1.06 14.81 -3.23
CA THR A 187 2.40 14.20 -3.34
C THR A 187 2.28 12.84 -4.00
N LEU A 188 3.15 12.53 -4.98
CA LEU A 188 3.13 11.29 -5.74
C LEU A 188 4.43 10.52 -5.56
N LEU A 189 4.34 9.23 -5.31
CA LEU A 189 5.40 8.24 -5.50
C LEU A 189 5.09 7.47 -6.78
N ILE A 190 5.99 7.55 -7.75
CA ILE A 190 5.83 6.95 -9.07
C ILE A 190 6.83 5.82 -9.23
N MET A 191 6.37 4.69 -9.75
CA MET A 191 7.12 3.45 -9.89
C MET A 191 7.11 2.96 -11.35
N ARG A 192 8.30 2.79 -11.92
CA ARG A 192 8.55 2.27 -13.28
C ARG A 192 9.63 1.20 -13.25
N GLY A 193 9.86 0.55 -14.39
CA GLY A 193 11.00 -0.35 -14.61
C GLY A 193 11.83 0.05 -15.82
N GLU A 194 13.15 -0.07 -15.71
CA GLU A 194 14.12 0.09 -16.79
C GLU A 194 14.66 -1.29 -17.20
N GLY A 195 14.70 -1.57 -18.50
CA GLY A 195 15.17 -2.85 -19.03
C GLY A 195 14.14 -3.97 -19.05
N VAL A 196 12.84 -3.65 -18.89
CA VAL A 196 11.76 -4.66 -19.00
C VAL A 196 11.78 -5.27 -20.41
N PRO A 197 11.82 -6.61 -20.55
CA PRO A 197 11.91 -7.25 -21.86
C PRO A 197 10.70 -6.91 -22.76
N PRO A 198 10.90 -6.81 -24.09
CA PRO A 198 9.81 -6.65 -25.03
C PRO A 198 8.76 -7.75 -24.88
N ARG A 199 7.49 -7.37 -24.99
CA ARG A 199 6.30 -8.21 -24.81
C ARG A 199 6.12 -8.78 -23.40
N HIS A 200 6.96 -8.44 -22.42
CA HIS A 200 6.73 -8.85 -21.04
C HIS A 200 5.50 -8.14 -20.46
N ALA A 201 4.74 -8.79 -19.58
CA ALA A 201 3.48 -8.28 -19.05
C ALA A 201 3.57 -6.89 -18.39
N LEU A 202 4.73 -6.57 -17.81
CA LEU A 202 5.04 -5.28 -17.18
C LEU A 202 5.61 -4.20 -18.13
N GLU A 203 5.92 -4.53 -19.39
CA GLU A 203 6.56 -3.58 -20.30
C GLU A 203 5.70 -2.32 -20.52
N GLY A 204 6.31 -1.15 -20.49
CA GLY A 204 5.60 0.13 -20.63
C GLY A 204 4.67 0.45 -19.47
N GLY A 205 4.69 -0.36 -18.40
CA GLY A 205 3.82 -0.18 -17.26
C GLY A 205 4.30 0.89 -16.28
N SER A 206 3.39 1.30 -15.39
CA SER A 206 3.69 2.15 -14.25
C SER A 206 2.71 1.89 -13.10
N MET A 207 3.14 2.18 -11.89
CA MET A 207 2.29 2.18 -10.69
C MET A 207 2.56 3.47 -9.92
N ALA A 208 1.55 4.08 -9.33
CA ALA A 208 1.73 5.27 -8.51
C ALA A 208 0.97 5.16 -7.19
N LEU A 209 1.54 5.76 -6.16
CA LEU A 209 0.93 5.91 -4.85
C LEU A 209 0.88 7.39 -4.53
N THR A 210 -0.27 7.90 -4.13
CA THR A 210 -0.44 9.33 -3.87
C THR A 210 -1.17 9.58 -2.57
N VAL A 211 -0.92 10.74 -1.97
CA VAL A 211 -1.61 11.24 -0.79
C VAL A 211 -1.86 12.74 -0.90
N VAL A 212 -3.04 13.15 -0.44
CA VAL A 212 -3.39 14.56 -0.24
C VAL A 212 -3.21 14.87 1.24
N GLY A 213 -2.18 15.64 1.59
CA GLY A 213 -1.88 16.03 2.96
C GLY A 213 -0.93 17.20 3.03
N GLU A 214 -1.01 18.00 4.11
CA GLU A 214 -0.23 19.23 4.26
C GLU A 214 1.24 18.97 4.62
N GLU A 215 1.51 17.95 5.43
CA GLU A 215 2.87 17.57 5.86
C GLU A 215 3.15 16.11 5.46
N VAL A 216 3.88 15.93 4.35
CA VAL A 216 4.25 14.62 3.80
C VAL A 216 5.76 14.48 3.78
N SER A 217 6.25 13.45 4.46
CA SER A 217 7.64 12.98 4.42
C SER A 217 7.72 11.68 3.64
N TYR A 218 8.88 11.35 3.07
CA TYR A 218 8.98 10.26 2.10
C TYR A 218 10.38 9.68 1.96
N SER A 219 10.44 8.49 1.37
CA SER A 219 11.67 7.87 0.89
C SER A 219 11.37 7.07 -0.37
N ALA A 220 12.06 7.34 -1.47
CA ALA A 220 11.96 6.56 -2.70
C ALA A 220 12.54 5.13 -2.55
N ALA A 221 13.34 4.87 -1.50
CA ALA A 221 13.94 3.56 -1.31
C ALA A 221 14.18 3.21 0.17
N VAL A 222 13.55 2.11 0.59
CA VAL A 222 13.91 1.33 1.76
C VAL A 222 14.03 -0.12 1.31
N THR A 223 15.26 -0.67 1.25
CA THR A 223 15.45 -2.06 0.82
C THR A 223 14.68 -3.02 1.73
N LYS A 224 14.13 -4.12 1.19
CA LYS A 224 13.44 -5.18 1.96
C LYS A 224 14.40 -6.03 2.81
N ARG A 225 15.29 -5.37 3.57
CA ARG A 225 16.25 -5.97 4.50
C ARG A 225 15.97 -5.49 5.91
N LYS A 226 16.19 -6.37 6.89
CA LYS A 226 15.89 -6.12 8.30
C LYS A 226 16.54 -4.83 8.80
N GLU A 227 17.78 -4.56 8.41
CA GLU A 227 18.56 -3.40 8.86
C GLU A 227 18.01 -2.09 8.30
N ALA A 228 17.55 -2.09 7.04
CA ALA A 228 16.98 -0.90 6.41
C ALA A 228 15.60 -0.58 6.99
N LEU A 229 14.77 -1.60 7.19
CA LEU A 229 13.48 -1.46 7.86
C LEU A 229 13.64 -1.02 9.32
N ALA A 230 14.64 -1.54 10.04
CA ALA A 230 14.97 -1.08 11.39
C ALA A 230 15.29 0.42 11.43
N ARG A 231 16.05 0.93 10.46
CA ARG A 231 16.34 2.37 10.34
C ARG A 231 15.08 3.18 10.04
N LEU A 232 14.23 2.71 9.13
CA LEU A 232 12.93 3.34 8.85
C LEU A 232 12.10 3.51 10.12
N TRP A 233 12.01 2.47 10.95
CA TRP A 233 11.22 2.54 12.17
C TRP A 233 11.83 3.48 13.21
N VAL A 234 13.15 3.47 13.36
CA VAL A 234 13.85 4.37 14.31
C VAL A 234 13.65 5.82 13.91
N ASP A 235 13.73 6.12 12.62
CA ASP A 235 13.47 7.45 12.04
C ASP A 235 12.02 7.88 12.33
N LEU A 236 11.04 7.07 11.90
CA LEU A 236 9.62 7.32 12.16
C LEU A 236 9.35 7.55 13.66
N ARG A 237 9.95 6.74 14.53
CA ARG A 237 9.73 6.84 15.99
C ARG A 237 10.19 8.17 16.55
N ALA A 238 11.30 8.73 16.04
CA ALA A 238 11.94 9.92 16.59
C ALA A 238 11.00 11.13 16.57
N ASP A 239 10.41 11.44 15.41
CA ASP A 239 9.66 12.67 15.21
C ASP A 239 8.38 12.51 14.37
N GLY A 240 8.06 11.28 13.95
CA GLY A 240 6.89 11.02 13.11
C GLY A 240 7.07 11.36 11.64
N ALA A 241 8.30 11.57 11.17
CA ALA A 241 8.62 11.73 9.77
C ALA A 241 9.56 10.61 9.29
N VAL A 242 9.72 10.49 7.98
CA VAL A 242 10.73 9.61 7.36
C VAL A 242 11.60 10.39 6.40
N SER A 243 12.89 10.05 6.38
CA SER A 243 13.89 10.69 5.54
C SER A 243 14.50 9.68 4.57
N GLY A 244 14.56 10.06 3.30
CA GLY A 244 15.20 9.25 2.27
C GLY A 244 15.38 9.98 0.96
N PRO A 245 15.93 9.31 -0.06
CA PRO A 245 16.11 9.90 -1.37
C PRO A 245 14.75 10.21 -2.00
N HIS A 246 14.66 11.26 -2.82
CA HIS A 246 13.46 11.56 -3.62
C HIS A 246 13.37 10.69 -4.88
N ARG A 247 14.50 10.11 -5.34
CA ARG A 247 14.56 9.23 -6.49
C ARG A 247 15.53 8.09 -6.23
N HIS A 248 15.17 6.89 -6.67
CA HIS A 248 16.03 5.72 -6.62
C HIS A 248 15.89 4.87 -7.88
N VAL A 249 17.01 4.33 -8.35
CA VAL A 249 17.07 3.34 -9.43
C VAL A 249 17.94 2.20 -8.94
N GLY A 250 17.45 0.97 -9.04
CA GLY A 250 18.23 -0.18 -8.61
C GLY A 250 17.52 -1.50 -8.85
N GLU A 251 18.30 -2.57 -8.75
CA GLU A 251 17.79 -3.94 -8.68
C GLU A 251 17.59 -4.36 -7.22
N GLY A 252 16.87 -5.47 -7.03
CA GLY A 252 16.53 -6.00 -5.72
C GLY A 252 15.38 -5.25 -5.06
N ASP A 253 14.67 -5.93 -4.16
CA ASP A 253 13.42 -5.37 -3.65
C ASP A 253 13.63 -4.19 -2.70
N PHE A 254 12.94 -3.08 -2.99
CA PHE A 254 12.82 -1.92 -2.12
C PHE A 254 11.42 -1.33 -2.15
N TYR A 255 11.03 -0.75 -1.02
CA TYR A 255 9.81 0.03 -0.88
C TYR A 255 10.06 1.49 -1.25
N GLY A 256 9.08 2.12 -1.89
CA GLY A 256 8.86 3.55 -1.75
C GLY A 256 7.88 3.80 -0.59
N ILE A 257 8.13 4.88 0.17
CA ILE A 257 7.42 5.23 1.39
C ILE A 257 6.83 6.64 1.25
N LEU A 258 5.55 6.79 1.59
CA LEU A 258 4.92 8.09 1.88
C LEU A 258 4.42 8.08 3.33
N CYS A 259 4.64 9.17 4.06
CA CYS A 259 4.23 9.31 5.45
C CYS A 259 3.60 10.69 5.68
N THR A 260 2.33 10.72 6.05
CA THR A 260 1.58 11.94 6.35
C THR A 260 1.53 12.16 7.84
N LYS A 261 1.89 13.37 8.28
CA LYS A 261 1.88 13.77 9.68
C LYS A 261 0.77 14.79 9.92
N LEU A 262 0.07 14.67 11.05
CA LEU A 262 -0.97 15.60 11.47
C LEU A 262 -1.07 15.66 12.99
N THR A 263 -1.66 16.74 13.51
CA THR A 263 -2.03 16.85 14.92
C THR A 263 -3.55 16.84 15.05
N LEU A 264 -4.05 16.02 15.97
CA LEU A 264 -5.46 15.88 16.30
C LEU A 264 -5.74 16.51 17.66
N LYS A 265 -6.64 17.50 17.70
CA LYS A 265 -7.18 18.07 18.93
C LYS A 265 -8.03 17.04 19.70
N PRO A 266 -8.35 17.30 20.98
CA PRO A 266 -9.24 16.42 21.75
C PRO A 266 -10.58 16.18 21.04
N GLY A 267 -10.96 14.92 20.87
CA GLY A 267 -12.19 14.52 20.16
C GLY A 267 -12.18 14.74 18.65
N GLU A 268 -11.12 15.32 18.08
CA GLU A 268 -11.03 15.65 16.66
C GLU A 268 -10.91 14.40 15.80
N GLU A 269 -11.51 14.50 14.61
CA GLU A 269 -11.48 13.49 13.58
C GLU A 269 -10.90 14.09 12.29
N ARG A 270 -10.01 13.35 11.65
CA ARG A 270 -9.43 13.69 10.34
C ARG A 270 -9.39 12.47 9.44
N VAL A 271 -9.47 12.72 8.14
CA VAL A 271 -9.35 11.69 7.11
C VAL A 271 -8.08 11.93 6.32
N VAL A 272 -7.29 10.86 6.13
CA VAL A 272 -6.13 10.83 5.25
C VAL A 272 -6.40 9.79 4.17
N ALA A 273 -6.30 10.17 2.90
CA ALA A 273 -6.59 9.28 1.79
C ALA A 273 -5.32 9.00 0.99
N TYR A 274 -4.96 7.72 0.89
CA TYR A 274 -3.98 7.23 -0.08
C TYR A 274 -4.70 6.65 -1.29
N VAL A 275 -4.14 6.84 -2.48
CA VAL A 275 -4.65 6.21 -3.70
C VAL A 275 -3.49 5.48 -4.37
N LEU A 276 -3.69 4.19 -4.63
CA LEU A 276 -2.80 3.38 -5.45
C LEU A 276 -3.42 3.28 -6.85
N THR A 277 -2.67 3.64 -7.87
CA THR A 277 -3.07 3.54 -9.28
C THR A 277 -2.08 2.70 -10.06
N TRP A 278 -2.54 2.07 -11.16
CA TRP A 278 -1.69 1.24 -12.00
C TRP A 278 -2.04 1.37 -13.48
N PHE A 279 -1.06 1.13 -14.33
CA PHE A 279 -1.21 1.16 -15.78
C PHE A 279 -0.26 0.12 -16.37
N PHE A 280 -0.78 -0.98 -16.91
CA PHE A 280 0.00 -2.09 -17.46
C PHE A 280 -0.57 -2.49 -18.82
N PRO A 281 -0.22 -1.74 -19.90
CA PRO A 281 -0.90 -1.79 -21.20
C PRO A 281 -0.52 -3.01 -22.05
N ASN A 282 0.43 -3.83 -21.60
CA ASN A 282 1.02 -4.91 -22.38
C ASN A 282 0.23 -6.22 -22.26
N HIS A 283 -1.09 -6.15 -22.49
CA HIS A 283 -2.00 -7.28 -22.43
C HIS A 283 -2.18 -7.93 -23.81
N TYR A 284 -1.75 -9.18 -23.95
CA TYR A 284 -1.86 -9.98 -25.17
C TYR A 284 -2.55 -11.31 -24.88
N ASP A 285 -3.12 -11.91 -25.91
CA ASP A 285 -3.63 -13.28 -25.85
C ASP A 285 -2.54 -14.35 -26.11
N GLU A 286 -2.94 -15.62 -26.12
CA GLU A 286 -2.02 -16.74 -26.39
C GLU A 286 -1.49 -16.77 -27.83
N LEU A 287 -2.17 -16.11 -28.78
CA LEU A 287 -1.77 -16.01 -30.18
C LEU A 287 -0.83 -14.83 -30.43
N GLY A 288 -0.64 -13.95 -29.43
CA GLY A 288 0.19 -12.76 -29.52
C GLY A 288 -0.54 -11.55 -30.09
N GLU A 289 -1.87 -11.57 -30.15
CA GLU A 289 -2.68 -10.39 -30.49
C GLU A 289 -2.76 -9.45 -29.30
N ARG A 290 -2.62 -8.14 -29.56
CA ARG A 290 -2.69 -7.11 -28.53
C ARG A 290 -4.15 -6.84 -28.18
N LEU A 291 -4.54 -7.19 -26.97
CA LEU A 291 -5.89 -6.93 -26.43
C LEU A 291 -5.99 -5.53 -25.81
N GLY A 292 -4.97 -5.18 -25.02
CA GLY A 292 -4.98 -3.98 -24.18
C GLY A 292 -6.06 -4.01 -23.08
N HIS A 293 -6.32 -2.83 -22.52
CA HIS A 293 -7.33 -2.57 -21.51
C HIS A 293 -8.18 -1.35 -21.87
N ALA A 294 -9.42 -1.32 -21.36
CA ALA A 294 -10.33 -0.21 -21.56
C ALA A 294 -9.77 1.13 -21.07
N TYR A 295 -9.03 1.13 -19.95
CA TYR A 295 -8.49 2.35 -19.35
C TYR A 295 -7.45 3.08 -20.24
N GLU A 296 -6.83 2.38 -21.19
CA GLU A 296 -5.88 2.97 -22.14
C GLU A 296 -6.53 3.97 -23.09
N ASN A 297 -7.87 3.98 -23.20
CA ASN A 297 -8.59 4.98 -23.98
C ASN A 297 -8.64 6.36 -23.29
N TRP A 298 -8.32 6.43 -21.99
CA TRP A 298 -8.45 7.65 -21.18
C TRP A 298 -7.17 8.08 -20.48
N PHE A 299 -6.23 7.17 -20.24
CA PHE A 299 -5.00 7.41 -19.49
C PHE A 299 -3.79 6.90 -20.26
N ALA A 300 -2.64 7.55 -20.09
CA ALA A 300 -1.38 7.12 -20.71
C ALA A 300 -0.37 6.56 -19.70
N SER A 301 -0.65 6.70 -18.39
CA SER A 301 0.17 6.21 -17.30
C SER A 301 -0.65 6.09 -16.01
N ALA A 302 -0.04 5.56 -14.95
CA ALA A 302 -0.67 5.54 -13.62
C ALA A 302 -0.73 6.92 -12.95
N GLU A 303 -0.04 7.92 -13.51
CA GLU A 303 -0.01 9.30 -12.99
C GLU A 303 -1.18 10.16 -13.48
N ASP A 304 -1.75 9.83 -14.64
CA ASP A 304 -2.86 10.56 -15.27
C ASP A 304 -4.21 10.24 -14.62
#